data_AF-A0A6A3U5P3-F1
#
_entry.id   AF-A0A6A3U5P3-F1
#
_cell.length_a   1.000
_cell.length_b   1.000
_cell.length_c   1.000
_cell.angle_alpha   90.00
_cell.angle_beta   90.00
_cell.angle_gamma   90.00
#
_symmetry.space_group_name_H-M   'P 1'
#
loop_
_entity.id
_entity.type
_entity.pdbx_description
1 polymer ?
#
loop_
_entity_poly.entity_id
_entity_poly.type
_entity_poly.pdbx_seq_one_letter_code
_entity_poly.pdbx_strand_id
1 'polypeptide(L)'
;MKRFLIPEEVCSIAMTRGVLDMLTVMEQSLIENGIKWVKREIRQRCDAAGIEYSKSKWRVFWDYFQRTWIELYDVSVWNVAGLNNELVARTNNPLERFNRELNDRFPKPRPSMATFVGVVKTLSAEYVQRVADVPRGRARRPVRERIVPVDIPADIADDSDDDEPAAVELISDGSSDEEGQVEDENEEEQLL
;
A
#
# COMPACT_ATOMS: atom_id res chain seq x y z
N MET A 1 -3.13 1.80 10.94
CA MET A 1 -4.24 2.46 11.67
C MET A 1 -4.55 1.84 13.03
N LYS A 2 -4.56 0.50 13.20
CA LYS A 2 -4.74 -0.13 14.53
C LYS A 2 -3.75 0.36 15.61
N ARG A 3 -2.50 0.63 15.23
CA ARG A 3 -1.47 1.24 16.10
C ARG A 3 -1.82 2.65 16.61
N PHE A 4 -2.70 3.37 15.92
CA PHE A 4 -3.14 4.72 16.28
C PHE A 4 -4.49 4.72 17.01
N LEU A 5 -5.03 3.53 17.33
CA LEU A 5 -6.33 3.35 18.00
C LEU A 5 -7.52 4.05 17.32
N ILE A 6 -7.39 4.33 16.01
CA ILE A 6 -8.48 4.85 15.18
C ILE A 6 -9.51 3.74 14.99
N PRO A 7 -10.82 3.99 15.25
CA PRO A 7 -11.88 3.00 15.05
C PRO A 7 -11.90 2.43 13.62
N GLU A 8 -12.24 1.15 13.48
CA GLU A 8 -12.20 0.46 12.19
C GLU A 8 -13.20 1.04 11.18
N GLU A 9 -14.34 1.54 11.66
CA GLU A 9 -15.37 2.20 10.86
C GLU A 9 -14.83 3.49 10.22
N VAL A 10 -14.09 4.28 11.00
CA VAL A 10 -13.44 5.51 10.54
C VAL A 10 -12.28 5.20 9.58
N CYS A 11 -11.52 4.13 9.86
CA CYS A 11 -10.49 3.63 8.95
C CYS A 11 -11.10 3.22 7.60
N SER A 12 -12.23 2.51 7.62
CA SER A 12 -12.93 2.06 6.41
C SER A 12 -13.37 3.24 5.54
N ILE A 13 -13.86 4.31 6.16
CA ILE A 13 -14.18 5.57 5.47
C ILE A 13 -12.94 6.16 4.80
N ALA A 14 -11.84 6.28 5.53
CA ALA A 14 -10.60 6.84 4.98
C ALA A 14 -9.98 5.99 3.87
N MET A 15 -10.13 4.66 3.97
CA MET A 15 -9.67 3.70 2.97
C MET A 15 -10.66 3.52 1.81
N THR A 16 -11.82 4.19 1.85
CA THR A 16 -12.74 4.21 0.72
C THR A 16 -12.05 4.88 -0.45
N ARG A 17 -12.28 4.34 -1.64
CA ARG A 17 -11.73 4.88 -2.87
C ARG A 17 -12.09 6.35 -3.06
N GLY A 18 -11.12 7.11 -3.57
CA GLY A 18 -11.23 8.55 -3.78
C GLY A 18 -11.08 9.36 -2.49
N VAL A 19 -10.45 8.81 -1.45
CA VAL A 19 -10.18 9.51 -0.19
C VAL A 19 -8.68 9.55 0.06
N LEU A 20 -8.09 8.57 0.73
CA LEU A 20 -6.65 8.60 1.03
C LEU A 20 -5.77 8.24 -0.20
N ASP A 21 -6.29 7.38 -1.07
CA ASP A 21 -5.67 6.97 -2.34
C ASP A 21 -5.54 8.13 -3.35
N MET A 22 -6.27 9.22 -3.16
CA MET A 22 -6.16 10.45 -3.95
C MET A 22 -4.77 11.09 -3.86
N LEU A 23 -4.14 11.05 -2.69
CA LEU A 23 -2.79 11.61 -2.49
C LEU A 23 -1.76 10.97 -3.43
N THR A 24 -1.97 9.70 -3.80
CA THR A 24 -1.03 8.97 -4.66
C THR A 24 -1.20 9.28 -6.15
N VAL A 25 -2.28 9.94 -6.58
CA VAL A 25 -2.55 10.22 -8.02
C VAL A 25 -2.68 11.67 -8.38
N MET A 26 -2.84 12.54 -7.40
CA MET A 26 -2.88 13.96 -7.63
C MET A 26 -1.50 14.49 -8.02
N GLU A 27 -1.48 15.59 -8.76
CA GLU A 27 -0.24 16.27 -9.12
C GLU A 27 0.57 16.62 -7.86
N GLN A 28 1.88 16.43 -7.92
CA GLN A 28 2.77 16.58 -6.76
C GLN A 28 2.70 18.00 -6.16
N SER A 29 2.50 19.01 -7.02
CA SER A 29 2.32 20.42 -6.65
C SER A 29 1.08 20.67 -5.78
N LEU A 30 0.12 19.73 -5.77
CA LEU A 30 -1.15 19.86 -5.06
C LEU A 30 -1.19 19.04 -3.76
N ILE A 31 -0.12 18.34 -3.38
CA ILE A 31 -0.13 17.39 -2.25
C ILE A 31 -0.47 18.05 -0.93
N GLU A 32 0.05 19.24 -0.64
CA GLU A 32 -0.27 19.98 0.59
C GLU A 32 -1.78 20.29 0.67
N ASN A 33 -2.35 20.80 -0.43
CA ASN A 33 -3.79 21.05 -0.54
C ASN A 33 -4.60 19.75 -0.52
N GLY A 34 -4.03 18.67 -1.05
CA GLY A 34 -4.57 17.32 -1.02
C GLY A 34 -4.75 16.79 0.39
N ILE A 35 -3.74 16.95 1.24
CA ILE A 35 -3.82 16.52 2.64
C ILE A 35 -4.96 17.25 3.35
N LYS A 36 -5.07 18.58 3.17
CA LYS A 36 -6.18 19.38 3.72
C LYS A 36 -7.54 18.88 3.21
N TRP A 37 -7.62 18.61 1.91
CA TRP A 37 -8.83 18.06 1.30
C TRP A 37 -9.21 16.70 1.90
N VAL A 38 -8.26 15.76 2.01
CA VAL A 38 -8.50 14.41 2.55
C VAL A 38 -8.92 14.47 4.02
N LYS A 39 -8.27 15.30 4.84
CA LYS A 39 -8.67 15.54 6.24
C LYS A 39 -10.13 15.99 6.33
N ARG A 40 -10.54 16.92 5.46
CA ARG A 40 -11.93 17.41 5.40
C ARG A 40 -12.89 16.33 4.89
N GLU A 41 -12.52 15.60 3.85
CA GLU A 41 -13.33 14.55 3.24
C GLU A 41 -13.64 13.41 4.22
N ILE A 42 -12.64 12.96 4.99
CA ILE A 42 -12.83 11.93 6.02
C ILE A 42 -13.84 12.41 7.06
N ARG A 43 -13.70 13.65 7.55
CA ARG A 43 -14.64 14.23 8.53
C ARG A 43 -16.05 14.31 7.99
N GLN A 44 -16.24 14.87 6.80
CA GLN A 44 -17.55 14.99 6.17
C GLN A 44 -18.24 13.62 6.00
N ARG A 45 -17.48 12.58 5.62
CA ARG A 45 -18.01 11.22 5.52
C ARG A 45 -18.32 10.59 6.87
N CYS A 46 -17.52 10.86 7.90
CA CYS A 46 -17.81 10.43 9.26
C CYS A 46 -19.11 11.09 9.77
N ASP A 47 -19.26 12.40 9.59
CA ASP A 47 -20.47 13.15 9.97
C ASP A 47 -21.71 12.61 9.26
N ALA A 48 -21.62 12.38 7.94
CA ALA A 48 -22.72 11.83 7.14
C ALA A 48 -23.10 10.40 7.55
N ALA A 49 -22.14 9.62 8.06
CA ALA A 49 -22.35 8.27 8.57
C ALA A 49 -22.75 8.24 10.07
N GLY A 50 -22.76 9.39 10.75
CA GLY A 50 -23.00 9.48 12.19
C GLY A 50 -21.90 8.83 13.05
N ILE A 51 -20.67 8.77 12.53
CA ILE A 51 -19.52 8.18 13.20
C ILE A 51 -18.66 9.30 13.77
N GLU A 52 -18.24 9.15 15.03
CA GLU A 52 -17.40 10.15 15.71
C GLU A 52 -15.97 10.18 15.15
N TYR A 53 -15.52 11.36 14.72
CA TYR A 53 -14.14 11.60 14.30
C TYR A 53 -13.31 12.13 15.48
N SER A 54 -12.23 11.42 15.83
CA SER A 54 -11.32 11.83 16.90
C SER A 54 -10.13 12.61 16.34
N LYS A 55 -10.15 13.96 16.47
CA LYS A 55 -9.04 14.84 16.03
C LYS A 55 -7.70 14.42 16.63
N SER A 56 -7.64 14.13 17.92
CA SER A 56 -6.41 13.77 18.63
C SER A 56 -5.75 12.48 18.14
N LYS A 57 -6.53 11.46 17.76
CA LYS A 57 -6.00 10.20 17.17
C LYS A 57 -5.55 10.39 15.73
N TRP A 58 -6.32 11.15 14.96
CA TRP A 58 -5.98 11.45 13.57
C TRP A 58 -4.75 12.34 13.46
N ARG A 59 -4.54 13.28 14.40
CA ARG A 59 -3.30 14.06 14.51
C ARG A 59 -2.06 13.17 14.56
N VAL A 60 -2.06 12.12 15.39
CA VAL A 60 -0.93 11.17 15.48
C VAL A 60 -0.67 10.47 14.13
N PHE A 61 -1.73 10.08 13.42
CA PHE A 61 -1.59 9.49 12.09
C PHE A 61 -1.03 10.50 11.07
N TRP A 62 -1.49 11.74 11.09
CA TRP A 62 -1.04 12.78 10.16
C TRP A 62 0.40 13.22 10.44
N ASP A 63 0.80 13.31 11.72
CA ASP A 63 2.20 13.54 12.10
C ASP A 63 3.11 12.43 11.58
N TYR A 64 2.69 11.17 11.76
CA TYR A 64 3.40 10.02 11.19
C TYR A 64 3.46 10.09 9.66
N PHE A 65 2.34 10.40 9.02
CA PHE A 65 2.24 10.48 7.57
C PHE A 65 3.17 11.56 7.01
N GLN A 66 3.18 12.74 7.62
CA GLN A 66 4.05 13.83 7.21
C GLN A 66 5.53 13.45 7.35
N ARG A 67 5.95 12.97 8.53
CA ARG A 67 7.34 12.55 8.78
C ARG A 67 7.81 11.47 7.80
N THR A 68 6.94 10.51 7.50
CA THR A 68 7.32 9.34 6.69
C THR A 68 7.19 9.61 5.19
N TRP A 69 6.04 10.12 4.74
CA TRP A 69 5.69 10.20 3.32
C TRP A 69 5.95 11.56 2.68
N ILE A 70 6.22 12.60 3.49
CA ILE A 70 6.55 13.94 2.98
C ILE A 70 8.00 14.29 3.27
N GLU A 71 8.49 14.03 4.49
CA GLU A 71 9.84 14.41 4.91
C GLU A 71 10.89 13.33 4.62
N LEU A 72 10.62 12.06 4.95
CA LEU A 72 11.58 10.97 4.76
C LEU A 72 11.61 10.44 3.33
N TYR A 73 10.45 10.21 2.70
CA TYR A 73 10.36 9.75 1.32
C TYR A 73 9.96 10.89 0.38
N ASP A 74 10.71 11.05 -0.70
CA ASP A 74 10.37 12.01 -1.75
C ASP A 74 9.04 11.63 -2.42
N VAL A 75 8.19 12.64 -2.68
CA VAL A 75 6.85 12.47 -3.25
C VAL A 75 6.90 11.71 -4.57
N SER A 76 7.93 11.91 -5.39
CA SER A 76 8.07 11.23 -6.69
C SER A 76 8.23 9.70 -6.59
N VAL A 77 8.61 9.18 -5.41
CA VAL A 77 8.84 7.75 -5.20
C VAL A 77 7.52 6.99 -5.00
N TRP A 78 6.50 7.62 -4.44
CA TRP A 78 5.22 6.98 -4.11
C TRP A 78 4.02 7.57 -4.87
N ASN A 79 4.10 8.81 -5.34
CA ASN A 79 3.08 9.42 -6.17
C ASN A 79 3.21 8.93 -7.63
N VAL A 80 2.10 8.51 -8.21
CA VAL A 80 2.02 7.92 -9.55
C VAL A 80 1.31 8.84 -10.54
N ALA A 81 1.14 10.13 -10.21
CA ALA A 81 0.55 11.10 -11.11
C ALA A 81 1.38 11.21 -12.40
N GLY A 82 0.70 11.16 -13.55
CA GLY A 82 1.35 11.21 -14.86
C GLY A 82 2.02 9.90 -15.30
N LEU A 83 2.09 8.85 -14.46
CA LEU A 83 2.60 7.54 -14.89
C LEU A 83 1.56 6.79 -15.74
N ASN A 84 2.01 6.15 -16.82
CA ASN A 84 1.16 5.35 -17.70
C ASN A 84 0.61 4.13 -16.97
N ASN A 85 -0.72 3.95 -17.03
CA ASN A 85 -1.50 2.92 -16.32
C ASN A 85 -1.04 1.47 -16.53
N GLU A 86 -0.28 1.16 -17.59
CA GLU A 86 0.25 -0.19 -17.80
C GLU A 86 1.35 -0.57 -16.79
N LEU A 87 2.07 0.43 -16.27
CA LEU A 87 3.15 0.26 -15.29
C LEU A 87 2.65 0.30 -13.85
N VAL A 88 1.49 0.88 -13.59
CA VAL A 88 1.03 1.16 -12.23
C VAL A 88 0.26 -0.04 -11.65
N ALA A 89 0.99 -1.01 -11.12
CA ALA A 89 0.46 -1.97 -10.14
C ALA A 89 0.37 -1.25 -8.77
N ARG A 90 -0.76 -0.60 -8.49
CA ARG A 90 -0.96 0.26 -7.30
C ARG A 90 -0.89 -0.43 -5.93
N THR A 91 -0.64 -1.73 -5.86
CA THR A 91 -0.41 -2.45 -4.61
C THR A 91 0.45 -3.67 -4.89
N ASN A 92 1.03 -4.26 -3.83
CA ASN A 92 1.66 -5.57 -3.85
C ASN A 92 0.68 -6.71 -4.21
N ASN A 93 -0.63 -6.44 -4.33
CA ASN A 93 -1.66 -7.45 -4.62
C ASN A 93 -1.38 -8.34 -5.84
N PRO A 94 -0.80 -7.86 -6.96
CA PRO A 94 -0.43 -8.73 -8.07
C PRO A 94 0.69 -9.69 -7.70
N LEU A 95 1.69 -9.24 -6.96
CA LEU A 95 2.82 -10.07 -6.53
C LEU A 95 2.41 -11.02 -5.41
N GLU A 96 1.60 -10.58 -4.44
CA GLU A 96 1.00 -11.43 -3.41
C GLU A 96 0.05 -12.47 -4.01
N ARG A 97 -0.79 -12.07 -4.99
CA ARG A 97 -1.64 -13.00 -5.72
C ARG A 97 -0.81 -14.01 -6.49
N PHE A 98 0.26 -13.57 -7.16
CA PHE A 98 1.16 -14.46 -7.86
C PHE A 98 1.86 -15.41 -6.89
N ASN A 99 2.34 -14.93 -5.75
CA ASN A 99 2.97 -15.74 -4.71
C ASN A 99 1.99 -16.78 -4.13
N ARG A 100 0.71 -16.43 -3.91
CA ARG A 100 -0.30 -17.43 -3.54
C ARG A 100 -0.57 -18.43 -4.65
N GLU A 101 -0.80 -17.97 -5.88
CA GLU A 101 -1.08 -18.86 -7.02
C GLU A 101 0.10 -19.81 -7.28
N LEU A 102 1.32 -19.33 -7.08
CA LEU A 102 2.53 -20.13 -7.14
C LEU A 102 2.59 -21.16 -6.00
N ASN A 103 2.32 -20.73 -4.76
CA ASN A 103 2.32 -21.61 -3.59
C ASN A 103 1.23 -22.70 -3.66
N ASP A 104 0.03 -22.37 -4.14
CA ASP A 104 -1.08 -23.33 -4.31
C ASP A 104 -0.77 -24.44 -5.32
N ARG A 105 0.14 -24.17 -6.28
CA ARG A 105 0.55 -25.13 -7.31
C ARG A 105 1.63 -26.09 -6.82
N PHE A 106 2.28 -25.80 -5.69
CA PHE A 106 3.26 -26.69 -5.12
C PHE A 106 2.59 -27.72 -4.18
N PRO A 107 2.70 -29.03 -4.48
CA PRO A 107 2.08 -30.07 -3.65
C PRO A 107 2.80 -30.29 -2.31
N LYS A 108 4.00 -29.74 -2.15
CA LYS A 108 4.83 -29.84 -0.93
C LYS A 108 5.52 -28.50 -0.67
N PRO A 109 5.71 -28.11 0.61
CA PRO A 109 6.43 -26.88 0.97
C PRO A 109 7.87 -26.81 0.45
N ARG A 110 8.52 -27.97 0.24
CA ARG A 110 9.87 -28.09 -0.30
C ARG A 110 9.89 -29.06 -1.49
N PRO A 111 9.58 -28.58 -2.71
CA PRO A 111 9.61 -29.41 -3.92
C PRO A 111 11.05 -29.74 -4.34
N SER A 112 11.23 -30.82 -5.10
CA SER A 112 12.51 -31.07 -5.78
C SER A 112 12.74 -30.05 -6.90
N MET A 113 13.99 -29.82 -7.29
CA MET A 113 14.32 -28.88 -8.38
C MET A 113 13.57 -29.19 -9.68
N ALA A 114 13.45 -30.47 -10.04
CA ALA A 114 12.70 -30.90 -11.22
C ALA A 114 11.21 -30.53 -11.13
N THR A 115 10.60 -30.71 -9.95
CA THR A 115 9.19 -30.35 -9.69
C THR A 115 9.02 -28.83 -9.73
N PHE A 116 9.95 -28.09 -9.11
CA PHE A 116 9.96 -26.64 -9.10
C PHE A 116 9.96 -26.06 -10.51
N VAL A 117 10.93 -26.48 -11.33
CA VAL A 117 11.04 -26.03 -12.73
C VAL A 117 9.81 -26.45 -13.55
N GLY A 118 9.28 -27.64 -13.33
CA GLY A 118 8.08 -28.13 -14.02
C GLY A 118 6.84 -27.28 -13.76
N VAL A 119 6.57 -26.94 -12.50
CA VAL A 119 5.45 -26.08 -12.09
C VAL A 119 5.61 -24.67 -12.69
N VAL A 120 6.80 -24.07 -12.56
CA VAL A 120 7.07 -22.72 -13.09
C VAL A 120 6.90 -22.67 -14.61
N LYS A 121 7.40 -23.69 -15.35
CA LYS A 121 7.20 -23.78 -16.81
C LYS A 121 5.73 -23.85 -17.19
N THR A 122 4.95 -24.67 -16.47
CA THR A 122 3.52 -24.83 -16.73
C THR A 122 2.77 -23.53 -16.49
N LEU A 123 3.03 -22.88 -15.35
CA LEU A 123 2.40 -21.62 -14.97
C LEU A 123 2.76 -20.48 -15.95
N SER A 124 4.01 -20.44 -16.40
CA SER A 124 4.46 -19.50 -17.42
C SER A 124 3.74 -19.71 -18.77
N ALA A 125 3.62 -20.96 -19.22
CA ALA A 125 2.92 -21.29 -20.47
C ALA A 125 1.43 -20.92 -20.41
N GLU A 126 0.75 -21.24 -19.29
CA GLU A 126 -0.64 -20.83 -19.05
C GLU A 126 -0.81 -19.31 -19.04
N TYR A 127 0.15 -18.58 -18.45
CA TYR A 127 0.12 -17.12 -18.41
C TYR A 127 0.28 -16.50 -19.80
N VAL A 128 1.27 -16.96 -20.59
CA VAL A 128 1.47 -16.51 -21.98
C VAL A 128 0.22 -16.77 -22.81
N GLN A 129 -0.40 -17.94 -22.66
CA GLN A 129 -1.64 -18.29 -23.34
C GLN A 129 -2.78 -17.33 -22.94
N ARG A 130 -2.96 -17.07 -21.64
CA ARG A 130 -3.97 -16.14 -21.12
C ARG A 130 -3.79 -14.72 -21.67
N VAL A 131 -2.54 -14.24 -21.76
CA VAL A 131 -2.21 -12.94 -22.35
C VAL A 131 -2.52 -12.92 -23.85
N ALA A 132 -2.18 -13.98 -24.58
CA ALA A 132 -2.48 -14.09 -26.02
C ALA A 132 -3.99 -14.21 -26.31
N ASP A 133 -4.77 -14.73 -25.36
CA ASP A 133 -6.22 -14.90 -25.47
C ASP A 133 -7.01 -13.60 -25.28
N VAL A 134 -6.43 -12.59 -24.61
CA VAL A 134 -7.04 -11.25 -24.43
C VAL A 134 -7.30 -10.53 -25.77
N PRO A 135 -6.30 -10.32 -26.65
CA PRO A 135 -6.54 -9.68 -27.96
C PRO A 135 -7.41 -10.54 -28.89
N ARG A 136 -7.50 -11.85 -28.64
CA ARG A 136 -8.35 -12.79 -29.38
C ARG A 136 -9.79 -12.84 -28.87
N GLY A 137 -10.13 -12.06 -27.84
CA GLY A 137 -11.47 -12.03 -27.23
C GLY A 137 -11.84 -13.28 -26.44
N ARG A 138 -10.88 -14.20 -26.20
CA ARG A 138 -11.08 -15.46 -25.47
C ARG A 138 -10.86 -15.31 -23.96
N ALA A 139 -10.27 -14.20 -23.52
CA ALA A 139 -10.13 -13.83 -22.12
C ALA A 139 -10.44 -12.34 -21.93
N ARG A 140 -11.07 -11.97 -20.80
CA ARG A 140 -11.37 -10.58 -20.46
C ARG A 140 -10.23 -9.98 -19.66
N ARG A 141 -9.68 -8.84 -20.09
CA ARG A 141 -8.76 -8.05 -19.26
C ARG A 141 -9.49 -7.64 -17.98
N PRO A 142 -8.92 -7.84 -16.78
CA PRO A 142 -9.50 -7.31 -15.56
C PRO A 142 -9.68 -5.80 -15.71
N VAL A 143 -10.91 -5.33 -15.59
CA VAL A 143 -11.19 -3.88 -15.62
C VAL A 143 -10.68 -3.32 -14.30
N ARG A 144 -9.59 -2.56 -14.37
CA ARG A 144 -9.15 -1.73 -13.24
C ARG A 144 -9.83 -0.39 -13.39
N GLU A 145 -10.72 -0.06 -12.47
CA GLU A 145 -11.36 1.24 -12.49
C GLU A 145 -10.31 2.32 -12.12
N ARG A 146 -10.25 3.37 -12.94
CA ARG A 146 -9.30 4.46 -12.76
C ARG A 146 -9.75 5.34 -11.60
N ILE A 147 -8.88 5.59 -10.63
CA ILE A 147 -9.07 6.72 -9.72
C ILE A 147 -8.69 7.97 -10.51
N VAL A 148 -9.67 8.82 -10.77
CA VAL A 148 -9.47 10.10 -11.45
C VAL A 148 -9.25 11.14 -10.36
N PRO A 149 -8.18 11.95 -10.45
CA PRO A 149 -7.99 13.01 -9.49
C PRO A 149 -9.20 13.95 -9.45
N VAL A 150 -9.71 14.22 -8.25
CA VAL A 150 -10.70 15.25 -7.97
C VAL A 150 -10.05 16.63 -8.14
N ASP A 151 -10.78 17.58 -8.74
CA ASP A 151 -10.36 18.98 -8.78
C ASP A 151 -10.42 19.57 -7.37
N ILE A 152 -9.26 19.95 -6.84
CA ILE A 152 -9.12 20.48 -5.49
C ILE A 152 -9.18 22.02 -5.56
N PRO A 153 -10.14 22.66 -4.88
CA PRO A 153 -10.18 24.12 -4.78
C PRO A 153 -8.88 24.66 -4.16
N ALA A 154 -8.39 25.81 -4.63
CA ALA A 154 -7.18 26.44 -4.11
C ALA A 154 -7.35 27.00 -2.68
N ASP A 155 -8.59 27.18 -2.22
CA ASP A 155 -8.98 27.86 -0.99
C ASP A 155 -9.63 26.92 0.04
N ILE A 156 -9.08 25.72 0.22
CA ILE A 156 -9.57 24.81 1.25
C ILE A 156 -9.27 25.39 2.63
N ALA A 157 -10.34 25.71 3.36
CA ALA A 157 -10.26 26.11 4.75
C ALA A 157 -9.46 25.07 5.55
N ASP A 158 -8.41 25.55 6.22
CA ASP A 158 -7.55 24.74 7.07
C ASP A 158 -8.22 24.53 8.42
N ASP A 159 -9.17 23.60 8.48
CA ASP A 159 -9.72 23.12 9.76
C ASP A 159 -8.77 22.05 10.30
N SER A 160 -7.62 22.48 10.82
CA SER A 160 -6.56 21.57 11.21
C SER A 160 -6.96 20.70 12.42
N ASP A 161 -6.32 19.54 12.54
CA ASP A 161 -6.35 18.70 13.75
C ASP A 161 -5.32 19.19 14.79
N ASP A 162 -4.52 20.21 14.47
CA ASP A 162 -3.40 20.70 15.29
C ASP A 162 -3.83 21.42 16.59
N ASP A 163 -5.06 21.92 16.63
CA ASP A 163 -5.63 22.61 17.79
C ASP A 163 -5.88 21.67 18.99
N GLU A 164 -6.00 20.36 18.75
CA GLU A 164 -6.24 19.36 19.79
C GLU A 164 -4.95 18.63 20.17
N PRO A 165 -4.64 18.43 21.47
CA PRO A 165 -3.45 17.71 21.88
C PRO A 165 -3.45 16.30 21.27
N ALA A 166 -2.29 15.90 20.74
CA ALA A 166 -2.09 14.54 20.27
C ALA A 166 -2.40 13.56 21.41
N ALA A 167 -3.14 12.48 21.11
CA ALA A 167 -3.39 11.45 22.11
C ALA A 167 -2.04 10.89 22.59
N VAL A 168 -1.75 11.05 23.88
CA VAL A 168 -0.53 10.50 24.49
C VAL A 168 -0.65 8.98 24.46
N GLU A 169 0.28 8.27 23.79
CA GLU A 169 0.96 7.06 24.31
C GLU A 169 1.78 6.28 23.24
N LEU A 170 3.00 5.91 23.66
CA LEU A 170 3.87 4.75 23.38
C LEU A 170 3.85 4.13 21.96
N ILE A 171 4.54 4.78 21.02
CA ILE A 171 5.05 4.08 19.83
C ILE A 171 6.40 3.45 20.22
N SER A 172 6.41 2.17 20.54
CA SER A 172 7.65 1.38 20.57
C SER A 172 8.08 1.15 19.13
N ASP A 173 9.12 1.88 18.71
CA ASP A 173 9.81 1.64 17.45
C ASP A 173 10.54 0.30 17.53
N GLY A 174 9.82 -0.77 17.18
CA GLY A 174 10.41 -2.06 16.85
C GLY A 174 11.08 -2.01 15.48
N SER A 175 12.18 -1.26 15.37
CA SER A 175 13.21 -1.48 14.35
C SER A 175 14.21 -2.45 14.95
N SER A 176 13.94 -3.76 14.83
CA SER A 176 14.98 -4.77 15.03
C SER A 176 15.57 -5.07 13.66
N ASP A 177 16.62 -4.32 13.34
CA ASP A 177 17.62 -4.73 12.36
C ASP A 177 18.29 -6.00 12.90
N GLU A 178 17.90 -7.16 12.39
CA GLU A 178 18.76 -8.34 12.50
C GLU A 178 19.90 -8.17 11.48
N GLU A 179 20.96 -7.50 11.91
CA GLU A 179 22.27 -7.68 11.32
C GLU A 179 22.66 -9.15 11.50
N GLY A 180 22.52 -9.94 10.42
CA GLY A 180 23.04 -11.29 10.35
C GLY A 180 24.55 -11.26 10.53
N GLN A 181 25.01 -11.70 11.70
CA GLN A 181 26.41 -11.97 11.98
C GLN A 181 26.93 -13.02 10.98
N VAL A 182 27.99 -12.62 10.29
CA VAL A 182 28.87 -13.51 9.53
C VAL A 182 29.67 -14.30 10.55
N GLU A 183 29.34 -15.57 10.75
CA GLU A 183 30.24 -16.53 11.40
C GLU A 183 30.96 -17.31 10.30
N ASP A 184 32.20 -16.89 10.06
CA ASP A 184 33.26 -17.70 9.47
C ASP A 184 33.51 -18.90 10.40
N GLU A 185 33.20 -20.11 9.95
CA GLU A 185 33.90 -21.31 10.43
C GLU A 185 34.34 -22.13 9.22
N ASN A 186 35.64 -22.01 8.93
CA ASN A 186 36.40 -22.85 8.03
C ASN A 186 37.40 -23.65 8.88
N GLU A 187 37.87 -24.78 8.33
CA GLU A 187 38.80 -25.80 8.88
C GLU A 187 38.09 -26.98 9.56
N GLU A 188 37.80 -28.07 8.83
CA GLU A 188 38.69 -29.16 8.36
C GLU A 188 38.87 -30.31 9.38
N GLU A 189 38.54 -31.51 8.87
CA GLU A 189 39.15 -32.81 9.16
C GLU A 189 39.10 -33.43 10.58
N GLN A 190 38.34 -34.53 10.76
CA GLN A 190 38.88 -35.91 10.87
C GLN A 190 37.84 -36.98 11.31
N LEU A 191 37.78 -38.04 10.50
CA LEU A 191 37.69 -39.48 10.87
C LEU A 191 36.44 -40.03 11.58
N LEU A 192 35.54 -40.66 10.81
CA LEU A 192 35.40 -42.14 10.68
C LEU A 192 34.31 -42.53 9.68
#